data_AF-A0A7S2Q2W9-F1
#
_entry.id   AF-A0A7S2Q2W9-F1
#
_cell.length_a   1.000
_cell.length_b   1.000
_cell.length_c   1.000
_cell.angle_alpha   90.00
_cell.angle_beta   90.00
_cell.angle_gamma   90.00
#
_symmetry.space_group_name_H-M   'P 1'
#
loop_
_entity.id
_entity.type
_entity.pdbx_description
1 polymer ?
#
loop_
_entity_poly.entity_id
_entity_poly.type
_entity_poly.pdbx_seq_one_letter_code
_entity_poly.pdbx_strand_id
1 'polypeptide(L)'
;RQGFVQKVFGILSIQLGTSVLVGGWVMRYFEQAARDNPVAVVLLLSASLIIILGVSCMSCCCPQFMRSYPENYIILGLFTVGEAVLAGVVCLQYTGESVLLVLLFTTLVSASLLVFACQTKYDFTGCGPYVLCMLMTLIGFSLVLSLASSFGASGPAFEFASLLMAALGALLFSVFIVY
;
A
#
# COMPACT_ATOMS: atom_id res chain seq x y z
N ARG A 1 -12.23 14.60 21.13
CA ARG A 1 -11.00 14.24 20.37
C ARG A 1 -10.70 12.74 20.50
N GLN A 2 -10.57 12.18 21.71
CA GLN A 2 -10.32 10.73 21.93
C GLN A 2 -11.32 9.78 21.24
N GLY A 3 -12.64 10.03 21.31
CA GLY A 3 -13.63 9.17 20.65
C GLY A 3 -13.61 9.20 19.10
N PHE A 4 -13.16 10.31 18.50
CA PHE A 4 -12.95 10.39 17.05
C PHE A 4 -11.71 9.59 16.64
N VAL A 5 -10.63 9.72 17.40
CA VAL A 5 -9.37 9.00 17.21
C VAL A 5 -9.57 7.48 17.35
N GLN A 6 -10.29 7.03 18.39
CA GLN A 6 -10.63 5.61 18.58
C GLN A 6 -11.45 5.05 17.41
N LYS A 7 -12.39 5.84 16.87
CA LYS A 7 -13.20 5.42 15.73
C LYS A 7 -12.36 5.23 14.46
N VAL A 8 -11.46 6.17 14.16
CA VAL A 8 -10.57 6.10 12.99
C VAL A 8 -9.61 4.90 13.11
N PHE A 9 -8.99 4.70 14.28
CA PHE A 9 -8.11 3.55 14.49
C PHE A 9 -8.83 2.20 14.48
N GLY A 10 -10.07 2.15 14.96
CA GLY A 10 -10.91 0.96 14.83
C GLY A 10 -11.16 0.59 13.37
N ILE A 11 -11.50 1.57 12.52
CA ILE A 11 -11.72 1.36 11.09
C ILE A 11 -10.41 0.88 10.43
N LEU A 12 -9.29 1.57 10.67
CA LEU A 12 -7.98 1.20 10.14
C LEU A 12 -7.56 -0.23 10.52
N SER A 13 -7.82 -0.65 11.76
CA SER A 13 -7.50 -2.00 12.22
C SER A 13 -8.31 -3.06 11.47
N ILE A 14 -9.60 -2.79 11.23
CA ILE A 14 -10.47 -3.67 10.43
C ILE A 14 -10.01 -3.71 8.97
N GLN A 15 -9.61 -2.57 8.41
CA GLN A 15 -9.09 -2.48 7.05
C GLN A 15 -7.82 -3.31 6.88
N LEU A 16 -6.84 -3.15 7.78
CA LEU A 16 -5.61 -3.95 7.77
C LEU A 16 -5.91 -5.44 7.90
N GLY A 17 -6.79 -5.84 8.83
CA GLY A 17 -7.22 -7.23 8.96
C GLY A 17 -7.87 -7.77 7.70
N THR A 18 -8.72 -6.97 7.05
CA THR A 18 -9.34 -7.31 5.76
C THR A 18 -8.28 -7.49 4.68
N SER A 19 -7.26 -6.63 4.64
CA SER A 19 -6.16 -6.74 3.68
C SER A 19 -5.36 -8.03 3.84
N VAL A 20 -5.07 -8.44 5.08
CA VAL A 20 -4.40 -9.72 5.36
C VAL A 20 -5.26 -10.91 4.90
N LEU A 21 -6.56 -10.89 5.20
CA LEU A 21 -7.47 -11.97 4.84
C LEU A 21 -7.64 -12.10 3.32
N VAL A 22 -7.92 -11.00 2.63
CA VAL A 22 -8.13 -10.98 1.18
C VAL A 22 -6.81 -11.28 0.46
N GLY A 23 -5.69 -10.67 0.88
CA GLY A 23 -4.38 -10.93 0.30
C GLY A 23 -3.95 -12.40 0.46
N GLY A 24 -4.13 -12.98 1.64
CA GLY A 24 -3.86 -14.39 1.89
C GLY A 24 -4.77 -15.33 1.09
N TRP A 25 -6.05 -14.97 0.92
CA TRP A 25 -6.98 -15.71 0.06
C TRP A 25 -6.56 -15.67 -1.42
N VAL A 26 -6.16 -14.50 -1.93
CA VAL A 26 -5.64 -14.34 -3.29
C VAL A 26 -4.40 -15.19 -3.49
N MET A 27 -3.42 -15.13 -2.58
CA MET A 27 -2.22 -15.95 -2.67
C MET A 27 -2.56 -17.45 -2.78
N ARG A 28 -3.42 -17.96 -1.88
CA ARG A 28 -3.76 -19.39 -1.85
C ARG A 28 -4.56 -19.85 -3.08
N TYR A 29 -5.50 -19.05 -3.55
CA TYR A 29 -6.40 -19.46 -4.64
C TYR A 29 -5.77 -19.23 -6.02
N PHE A 30 -5.02 -18.13 -6.19
CA PHE A 30 -4.43 -17.76 -7.47
C PHE A 30 -2.99 -18.26 -7.66
N GLU A 31 -2.36 -18.90 -6.67
CA GLU A 31 -1.06 -19.55 -6.87
C GLU A 31 -1.11 -20.63 -7.97
N GLN A 32 -2.16 -21.44 -7.99
CA GLN A 32 -2.36 -22.45 -9.04
C GLN A 32 -2.75 -21.81 -10.37
N ALA A 33 -3.69 -20.85 -10.33
CA ALA A 33 -4.13 -20.11 -11.51
C ALA A 33 -2.98 -19.31 -12.18
N ALA A 34 -2.00 -18.85 -11.42
CA ALA A 34 -0.82 -18.17 -11.95
C ALA A 34 0.06 -19.08 -12.81
N ARG A 35 0.08 -20.39 -12.52
CA ARG A 35 0.82 -21.39 -13.30
C ARG A 35 0.03 -21.84 -14.54
N ASP A 36 -1.27 -22.05 -14.38
CA ASP A 36 -2.10 -22.65 -15.42
C ASP A 36 -2.69 -21.62 -16.41
N ASN A 37 -3.03 -20.43 -15.93
CA ASN A 37 -3.73 -19.39 -16.71
C ASN A 37 -3.25 -17.98 -16.34
N PRO A 38 -2.09 -17.51 -16.86
CA PRO A 38 -1.54 -16.20 -16.52
C PRO A 38 -2.50 -15.04 -16.86
N VAL A 39 -3.39 -15.23 -17.83
CA VAL A 39 -4.43 -14.27 -18.21
C VAL A 39 -5.37 -13.97 -17.03
N ALA A 40 -5.69 -14.97 -16.20
CA ALA A 40 -6.58 -14.78 -15.05
C ALA A 40 -5.96 -13.85 -14.00
N VAL A 41 -4.64 -13.95 -13.76
CA VAL A 41 -3.91 -13.07 -12.84
C VAL A 41 -3.84 -11.64 -13.36
N VAL A 42 -3.60 -11.46 -14.67
CA VAL A 42 -3.59 -10.14 -15.30
C VAL A 42 -4.98 -9.49 -15.29
N LEU A 43 -6.04 -10.26 -15.51
CA LEU A 43 -7.42 -9.78 -15.37
C LEU A 43 -7.73 -9.36 -13.93
N LEU A 44 -7.29 -10.14 -12.94
CA LEU A 44 -7.47 -9.78 -11.53
C LEU A 44 -6.71 -8.49 -11.17
N LEU A 45 -5.46 -8.37 -11.62
CA LEU A 45 -4.64 -7.17 -11.42
C LEU A 45 -5.28 -5.94 -12.06
N SER A 46 -5.64 -6.02 -13.34
CA SER A 46 -6.29 -4.91 -14.05
C SER A 46 -7.62 -4.52 -13.42
N ALA A 47 -8.46 -5.48 -13.01
CA ALA A 47 -9.70 -5.20 -12.29
C ALA A 47 -9.44 -4.47 -10.96
N SER A 48 -8.45 -4.89 -10.18
CA SER A 48 -8.10 -4.22 -8.91
C SER A 48 -7.63 -2.78 -9.14
N LEU A 49 -6.81 -2.52 -10.16
CA LEU A 49 -6.36 -1.18 -10.54
C LEU A 49 -7.51 -0.28 -10.99
N ILE A 50 -8.45 -0.80 -11.79
CA ILE A 50 -9.64 -0.06 -12.22
C ILE A 50 -10.49 0.35 -11.01
N ILE A 51 -10.65 -0.54 -10.03
CA ILE A 51 -11.39 -0.23 -8.81
C ILE A 51 -10.69 0.86 -8.00
N ILE A 52 -9.39 0.71 -7.75
CA ILE A 52 -8.59 1.68 -6.96
C ILE A 52 -8.62 3.06 -7.63
N LEU A 53 -8.34 3.12 -8.94
CA LEU A 53 -8.34 4.37 -9.71
C LEU A 53 -9.74 4.96 -9.80
N GLY A 54 -10.76 4.14 -10.05
CA GLY A 54 -12.15 4.58 -10.14
C GLY A 54 -12.64 5.22 -8.83
N VAL A 55 -12.35 4.57 -7.69
CA VAL A 55 -12.68 5.11 -6.36
C VAL A 55 -11.87 6.38 -6.06
N SER A 56 -10.59 6.42 -6.42
CA SER A 56 -9.72 7.59 -6.22
C SER A 56 -10.20 8.79 -7.05
N CYS A 57 -10.52 8.58 -8.33
CA CYS A 57 -11.08 9.60 -9.21
C CYS A 57 -12.44 10.08 -8.70
N MET A 58 -13.32 9.17 -8.26
CA MET A 58 -14.62 9.53 -7.70
C MET A 58 -14.47 10.37 -6.42
N SER A 59 -13.51 10.02 -5.56
CA SER A 59 -13.20 10.79 -4.34
C SER A 59 -12.73 12.21 -4.63
N CYS A 60 -12.01 12.41 -5.73
CA CYS A 60 -11.55 13.73 -6.18
C CYS A 60 -12.68 14.54 -6.85
N CYS A 61 -13.44 13.92 -7.76
CA CYS A 61 -14.49 14.60 -8.53
C CYS A 61 -15.77 14.85 -7.72
N CYS A 62 -16.10 13.99 -6.76
CA CYS A 62 -17.36 14.02 -6.02
C CYS A 62 -17.13 13.81 -4.51
N PRO A 63 -16.53 14.79 -3.81
CA PRO A 63 -16.20 14.66 -2.39
C PRO A 63 -17.43 14.54 -1.46
N GLN A 64 -18.63 14.80 -1.97
CA GLN A 64 -19.89 14.67 -1.23
C GLN A 64 -20.13 13.22 -0.76
N PHE A 65 -19.79 12.22 -1.59
CA PHE A 65 -19.98 10.81 -1.25
C PHE A 65 -19.06 10.35 -0.12
N MET A 66 -17.88 10.96 0.01
CA MET A 66 -16.95 10.71 1.13
C MET A 66 -17.42 11.35 2.44
N ARG A 67 -18.36 12.30 2.40
CA ARG A 67 -18.88 13.00 3.59
C ARG A 67 -20.24 12.50 4.05
N SER A 68 -20.93 11.71 3.21
CA SER A 68 -22.26 11.19 3.50
C SER A 68 -22.20 9.80 4.15
N TYR A 69 -23.01 9.59 5.19
CA TYR A 69 -23.24 8.28 5.79
C TYR A 69 -24.45 7.63 5.13
N PRO A 70 -24.40 6.35 4.72
CA PRO A 70 -23.35 5.35 4.95
C PRO A 70 -22.32 5.19 3.83
N GLU A 71 -22.44 5.96 2.74
CA GLU A 71 -21.69 5.77 1.49
C GLU A 71 -20.17 5.78 1.68
N ASN A 72 -19.65 6.63 2.57
CA ASN A 72 -18.21 6.69 2.88
C ASN A 72 -17.64 5.31 3.28
N TYR A 73 -18.34 4.53 4.11
CA TYR A 73 -17.84 3.22 4.54
C TYR A 73 -17.80 2.19 3.40
N ILE A 74 -18.76 2.28 2.47
CA ILE A 74 -18.83 1.38 1.31
C ILE A 74 -17.67 1.68 0.36
N ILE A 75 -17.44 2.97 0.07
CA ILE A 75 -16.36 3.42 -0.80
C ILE A 75 -15.00 3.05 -0.21
N LEU A 76 -14.84 3.29 1.09
CA LEU A 76 -13.63 2.97 1.83
C LEU A 76 -13.37 1.46 1.87
N GLY A 77 -14.42 0.65 2.08
CA GLY A 77 -14.35 -0.81 2.04
C GLY A 77 -13.96 -1.33 0.66
N LEU A 78 -14.57 -0.79 -0.41
CA LEU A 78 -14.27 -1.17 -1.78
C LEU A 78 -12.82 -0.84 -2.16
N PHE A 79 -12.34 0.35 -1.76
CA PHE A 79 -10.94 0.74 -1.93
C PHE A 79 -10.00 -0.24 -1.20
N THR A 80 -10.33 -0.59 0.04
CA THR A 80 -9.54 -1.51 0.87
C THR A 80 -9.45 -2.90 0.24
N VAL A 81 -10.56 -3.43 -0.29
CA VAL A 81 -10.57 -4.73 -0.98
C VAL A 81 -9.76 -4.66 -2.28
N GLY A 82 -9.88 -3.57 -3.05
CA GLY A 82 -9.07 -3.37 -4.26
C GLY A 82 -7.57 -3.39 -3.97
N GLU A 83 -7.13 -2.61 -2.97
CA GLU A 83 -5.75 -2.59 -2.48
C GLU A 83 -5.29 -3.96 -1.98
N ALA A 84 -6.14 -4.67 -1.23
CA ALA A 84 -5.82 -5.99 -0.72
C ALA A 84 -5.61 -7.03 -1.82
N VAL A 85 -6.43 -6.98 -2.88
CA VAL A 85 -6.26 -7.84 -4.06
C VAL A 85 -4.97 -7.49 -4.79
N LEU A 86 -4.70 -6.21 -5.01
CA LEU A 86 -3.47 -5.75 -5.66
C LEU A 86 -2.23 -6.22 -4.88
N ALA A 87 -2.20 -6.01 -3.57
CA ALA A 87 -1.13 -6.49 -2.70
C ALA A 87 -0.99 -8.01 -2.75
N GLY A 88 -2.12 -8.75 -2.72
CA GLY A 88 -2.14 -10.21 -2.84
C GLY A 88 -1.55 -10.73 -4.16
N VAL A 89 -1.85 -10.06 -5.28
CA VAL A 89 -1.28 -10.40 -6.59
C VAL A 89 0.23 -10.12 -6.63
N VAL A 90 0.70 -9.01 -6.05
CA VAL A 90 2.14 -8.73 -5.95
C VAL A 90 2.84 -9.80 -5.11
N CYS A 91 2.21 -10.26 -4.02
CA CYS A 91 2.76 -11.29 -3.15
C CYS A 91 2.90 -12.66 -3.84
N LEU A 92 2.20 -12.94 -4.94
CA LEU A 92 2.38 -14.17 -5.72
C LEU A 92 3.81 -14.31 -6.29
N GLN A 93 4.55 -13.21 -6.42
CA GLN A 93 5.94 -13.21 -6.89
C GLN A 93 6.95 -13.53 -5.78
N TYR A 94 6.50 -13.58 -4.52
CA TYR A 94 7.35 -13.79 -3.34
C TYR A 94 6.94 -15.07 -2.61
N THR A 95 7.85 -15.62 -1.81
CA THR A 95 7.53 -16.77 -0.97
C THR A 95 6.65 -16.36 0.21
N GLY A 96 5.73 -17.23 0.64
CA GLY A 96 4.84 -16.96 1.77
C GLY A 96 5.58 -16.62 3.07
N GLU A 97 6.75 -17.23 3.29
CA GLU A 97 7.62 -16.92 4.44
C GLU A 97 8.15 -15.49 4.38
N SER A 98 8.61 -15.04 3.21
CA SER A 98 9.10 -13.67 3.01
C SER A 98 7.98 -12.64 3.22
N VAL A 99 6.79 -12.93 2.70
CA VAL A 99 5.61 -12.08 2.85
C VAL A 99 5.21 -11.96 4.32
N LEU A 100 5.17 -13.07 5.07
CA LEU A 100 4.84 -13.05 6.50
C LEU A 100 5.86 -12.23 7.31
N LEU A 101 7.15 -12.37 7.00
CA LEU A 101 8.22 -11.63 7.69
C LEU A 101 8.08 -10.11 7.45
N VAL A 102 7.86 -9.70 6.21
CA VAL A 102 7.64 -8.28 5.86
C VAL A 102 6.35 -7.74 6.49
N LEU A 103 5.29 -8.56 6.56
CA LEU A 103 4.03 -8.19 7.21
C LEU A 103 4.23 -7.95 8.72
N LEU A 104 4.95 -8.83 9.41
CA LEU A 104 5.29 -8.65 10.82
C LEU A 104 6.17 -7.42 11.05
N PHE A 105 7.15 -7.19 10.20
CA PHE A 105 8.02 -6.02 10.30
C PHE A 105 7.23 -4.71 10.09
N THR A 106 6.42 -4.62 9.05
CA THR A 106 5.61 -3.42 8.73
C THR A 106 4.55 -3.13 9.79
N THR A 107 3.90 -4.16 10.34
CA THR A 107 2.95 -4.00 11.45
C THR A 107 3.62 -3.52 12.73
N LEU A 108 4.82 -4.04 13.05
CA LEU A 108 5.59 -3.59 14.21
C LEU A 108 6.02 -2.12 14.06
N VAL A 109 6.61 -1.77 12.91
CA VAL A 109 7.07 -0.39 12.65
C VAL A 109 5.89 0.58 12.68
N SER A 110 4.81 0.30 11.94
CA SER A 110 3.62 1.17 11.91
C SER A 110 2.94 1.29 13.28
N ALA A 111 2.83 0.20 14.05
CA ALA A 111 2.28 0.25 15.41
C ALA A 111 3.17 1.07 16.36
N SER A 112 4.49 0.94 16.26
CA SER A 112 5.42 1.73 17.08
C SER A 112 5.35 3.23 16.79
N LEU A 113 5.29 3.61 15.50
CA LEU A 113 5.13 4.99 15.06
C LEU A 113 3.75 5.54 15.43
N LEU A 114 2.71 4.72 15.38
CA LEU A 114 1.37 5.08 15.81
C LEU A 114 1.34 5.41 17.32
N VAL A 115 1.94 4.54 18.14
CA VAL A 115 2.05 4.79 19.59
C VAL A 115 2.85 6.07 19.84
N PHE A 116 3.95 6.28 19.11
CA PHE A 116 4.73 7.52 19.17
C PHE A 116 3.89 8.75 18.78
N ALA A 117 3.16 8.71 17.67
CA ALA A 117 2.30 9.80 17.22
C ALA A 117 1.18 10.14 18.21
N CYS A 118 0.69 9.14 18.96
CA CYS A 118 -0.31 9.34 20.01
C CYS A 118 0.25 9.99 21.29
N GLN A 119 1.56 9.83 21.58
CA GLN A 119 2.21 10.36 22.78
C GLN A 119 2.93 11.70 22.53
N THR A 120 3.39 11.91 21.30
CA THR A 120 4.23 13.03 20.91
C THR A 120 3.45 14.34 20.81
N LYS A 121 4.07 15.42 21.30
CA LYS A 121 3.56 16.81 21.19
C LYS A 121 4.24 17.63 20.09
N TYR A 122 5.22 17.05 19.41
CA TYR A 122 5.91 17.67 18.29
C TYR A 122 5.00 17.68 17.06
N ASP A 123 4.92 18.83 16.40
CA ASP A 123 4.10 19.03 15.22
C ASP A 123 5.01 19.09 13.98
N PHE A 124 4.80 18.18 13.03
CA PHE A 124 5.62 18.03 11.82
C PHE A 124 5.00 18.73 10.60
N THR A 125 3.97 19.57 10.76
CA THR A 125 3.24 20.24 9.66
C THR A 125 4.12 21.00 8.67
N GLY A 126 5.30 21.47 9.09
CA GLY A 126 6.25 22.17 8.21
C GLY A 126 7.02 21.28 7.22
N CYS A 127 6.98 19.96 7.39
CA CYS A 127 7.79 19.03 6.59
C CYS A 127 7.13 18.62 5.25
N GLY A 128 5.90 19.05 4.97
CA GLY A 128 5.13 18.69 3.78
C GLY A 128 5.86 18.80 2.44
N PRO A 129 6.50 19.94 2.10
CA PRO A 129 7.20 20.07 0.81
C PRO A 129 8.41 19.13 0.71
N TYR A 130 9.10 18.85 1.82
CA TYR A 130 10.24 17.93 1.83
C TYR A 130 9.78 16.49 1.59
N VAL A 131 8.69 16.08 2.24
CA VAL A 131 8.09 14.74 2.05
C VAL A 131 7.59 14.57 0.60
N LEU A 132 7.01 15.63 0.01
CA LEU A 132 6.60 15.62 -1.40
C LEU A 132 7.79 15.51 -2.36
N CYS A 133 8.88 16.25 -2.12
CA CYS A 133 10.11 16.12 -2.91
C CYS A 133 10.70 14.71 -2.83
N MET A 134 10.73 14.13 -1.63
CA MET A 134 11.19 12.75 -1.43
C MET A 134 10.28 11.74 -2.14
N LEU A 135 8.95 11.94 -2.12
CA LEU A 135 8.01 11.06 -2.82
C LEU A 135 8.21 11.13 -4.34
N MET A 136 8.34 12.34 -4.91
CA MET A 136 8.51 12.52 -6.35
C MET A 136 9.84 11.95 -6.85
N THR A 137 10.92 12.10 -6.08
CA THR A 137 12.23 11.49 -6.41
C THR A 137 12.16 9.97 -6.35
N LEU A 138 11.46 9.40 -5.37
CA LEU A 138 11.25 7.96 -5.26
C LEU A 138 10.45 7.41 -6.45
N ILE A 139 9.37 8.08 -6.85
CA ILE A 139 8.57 7.70 -8.03
C ILE A 139 9.41 7.80 -9.31
N GLY A 140 10.14 8.90 -9.50
CA GLY A 140 10.99 9.10 -10.67
C GLY A 140 12.07 8.03 -10.79
N PHE A 141 12.74 7.70 -9.69
CA PHE A 141 13.77 6.67 -9.66
C PHE A 141 13.20 5.27 -9.94
N SER A 142 12.05 4.92 -9.34
CA SER A 142 11.37 3.65 -9.60
C SER A 142 10.95 3.50 -11.06
N LEU A 143 10.48 4.57 -11.71
CA LEU A 143 10.14 4.56 -13.13
C LEU A 143 11.38 4.34 -14.01
N VAL A 144 12.50 5.01 -13.69
CA VAL A 144 13.76 4.82 -14.42
C VAL A 144 14.27 3.38 -14.28
N LEU A 145 14.25 2.81 -13.07
CA LEU A 145 14.64 1.41 -12.86
C LEU A 145 13.71 0.43 -13.60
N SER A 146 12.40 0.67 -13.56
CA SER A 146 11.43 -0.15 -14.30
C SER A 146 11.68 -0.11 -15.81
N LEU A 147 11.88 1.08 -16.39
CA LEU A 147 12.23 1.22 -17.81
C LEU A 147 13.58 0.56 -18.12
N ALA A 148 14.61 0.78 -17.29
CA ALA A 148 15.91 0.16 -17.48
C ALA A 148 15.82 -1.37 -17.48
N SER A 149 15.03 -1.95 -16.57
CA SER A 149 14.78 -3.40 -16.56
C SER A 149 14.12 -3.90 -17.85
N SER A 150 13.19 -3.12 -18.42
CA SER A 150 12.54 -3.47 -19.69
C SER A 150 13.48 -3.41 -20.91
N PHE A 151 14.54 -2.59 -20.83
CA PHE A 151 15.61 -2.53 -21.85
C PHE A 151 16.73 -3.55 -21.60
N GLY A 152 16.56 -4.48 -20.66
CA GLY A 152 17.52 -5.57 -20.40
C GLY A 152 18.65 -5.22 -19.44
N ALA A 153 18.59 -4.07 -18.75
CA ALA A 153 19.54 -3.76 -17.70
C ALA A 153 19.37 -4.75 -16.53
N SER A 154 20.34 -5.65 -16.37
CA SER A 154 20.38 -6.64 -15.31
C SER A 154 21.81 -6.72 -14.77
N GLY A 155 21.95 -6.79 -13.45
CA GLY A 155 23.26 -6.85 -12.80
C GLY A 155 23.19 -6.65 -11.27
N PRO A 156 24.26 -6.96 -10.54
CA PRO A 156 24.30 -6.87 -9.08
C PRO A 156 24.10 -5.43 -8.57
N ALA A 157 24.53 -4.43 -9.35
CA ALA A 157 24.29 -3.03 -9.04
C ALA A 157 22.79 -2.67 -9.12
N PHE A 158 22.03 -3.31 -10.01
CA PHE A 158 20.59 -3.09 -10.17
C PHE A 158 19.81 -3.68 -8.98
N GLU A 159 20.19 -4.88 -8.52
CA GLU A 159 19.61 -5.51 -7.33
C GLU A 159 19.92 -4.71 -6.05
N PHE A 160 21.14 -4.18 -5.93
CA PHE A 160 21.46 -3.30 -4.81
C PHE A 160 20.63 -2.01 -4.84
N ALA A 161 20.43 -1.43 -6.03
CA ALA A 161 19.60 -0.24 -6.21
C ALA A 161 18.12 -0.49 -5.86
N SER A 162 17.55 -1.64 -6.23
CA SER A 162 16.17 -2.00 -5.89
C SER A 162 15.99 -2.24 -4.38
N LEU A 163 16.97 -2.87 -3.72
CA LEU A 163 16.95 -3.04 -2.26
C LEU A 163 17.05 -1.70 -1.54
N LEU A 164 17.96 -0.81 -1.97
CA LEU A 164 18.10 0.53 -1.41
C LEU A 164 16.82 1.34 -1.60
N MET A 165 16.17 1.20 -2.76
CA MET A 165 14.88 1.82 -3.05
C MET A 165 13.80 1.30 -2.09
N ALA A 166 13.70 -0.02 -1.88
CA ALA A 166 12.73 -0.60 -0.96
C ALA A 166 12.92 -0.08 0.48
N ALA A 167 14.17 0.03 0.94
CA ALA A 167 14.49 0.58 2.26
C ALA A 167 14.14 2.07 2.38
N LEU A 168 14.49 2.89 1.38
CA LEU A 168 14.14 4.31 1.34
C LEU A 168 12.62 4.52 1.26
N GLY A 169 11.91 3.68 0.50
CA GLY A 169 10.45 3.69 0.43
C GLY A 169 9.81 3.39 1.78
N ALA A 170 10.26 2.34 2.47
CA ALA A 170 9.78 2.00 3.81
C ALA A 170 10.01 3.14 4.82
N LEU A 171 11.19 3.78 4.77
CA LEU A 171 11.50 4.93 5.61
C LEU A 171 10.60 6.13 5.28
N LEU A 172 10.42 6.43 4.00
CA LEU A 172 9.59 7.53 3.54
C LEU A 172 8.11 7.38 3.97
N PHE A 173 7.53 6.19 3.79
CA PHE A 173 6.17 5.93 4.26
C PHE A 173 6.06 5.93 5.79
N SER A 174 7.13 5.56 6.50
CA SER A 174 7.21 5.73 7.96
C SER A 174 7.15 7.21 8.37
N VAL A 175 7.82 8.10 7.64
CA VAL A 175 7.72 9.55 7.85
C VAL A 175 6.31 10.05 7.55
N PHE A 176 5.65 9.55 6.51
CA PHE A 176 4.24 9.86 6.21
C PHE A 176 3.25 9.47 7.32
N ILE A 177 3.55 8.45 8.13
CA ILE A 177 2.70 8.07 9.27
C ILE A 177 2.80 9.09 10.41
N VAL A 178 3.98 9.70 10.57
CA VAL A 178 4.26 10.67 11.65
C VAL A 178 3.91 12.11 11.26
N TYR A 179 4.00 12.43 9.96
CA TYR A 179 3.62 13.70 9.37
C TYR A 179 2.09 13.89 9.34
#